data_AF-A0A2A6NZG2-F1
#
_entry.id   AF-A0A2A6NZG2-F1
#
_cell.length_a   1.000
_cell.length_b   1.000
_cell.length_c   1.000
_cell.angle_alpha   90.00
_cell.angle_beta   90.00
_cell.angle_gamma   90.00
#
_symmetry.space_group_name_H-M   'P 1'
#
loop_
_entity.id
_entity.type
_entity.pdbx_description
1 polymer ?
#
loop_
_entity_poly.entity_id
_entity_poly.type
_entity_poly.pdbx_seq_one_letter_code
_entity_poly.pdbx_strand_id
1 'polypeptide(L)'
;MLTYKFPVHHVRMADDTYRVYDHKTENSLMVAPSLGKTMTVGMVQGATLGLANSMTPEARMKAAAQQHLANTGRSGCRIASGQLLSKPLYEFRFKC
;
A
#
# COMPACT_ATOMS: atom_id res chain seq x y z
N MET A 1 4.63 19.95 -8.35
CA MET A 1 4.49 18.80 -7.43
C MET A 1 3.24 19.01 -6.60
N LEU A 2 2.23 18.15 -6.74
CA LEU A 2 1.08 18.15 -5.81
C LEU A 2 1.60 17.66 -4.46
N THR A 3 1.88 18.59 -3.56
CA THR A 3 2.32 18.28 -2.19
C THR A 3 1.11 17.75 -1.42
N TYR A 4 0.86 16.45 -1.49
CA TYR A 4 -0.17 15.80 -0.67
C TYR A 4 0.20 15.98 0.81
N LYS A 5 -0.56 16.83 1.52
CA LYS A 5 -0.36 17.17 2.95
C LYS A 5 -0.93 16.12 3.91
N PHE A 6 -1.01 14.86 3.49
CA PHE A 6 -1.47 13.78 4.37
C PHE A 6 -0.27 13.18 5.13
N PRO A 7 -0.46 12.77 6.39
CA PRO A 7 0.57 12.04 7.11
C PRO A 7 0.91 10.76 6.34
N VAL A 8 2.21 10.54 6.11
CA VAL A 8 2.71 9.35 5.41
C VAL A 8 3.17 8.33 6.43
N HIS A 9 2.55 7.16 6.41
CA HIS A 9 2.91 6.03 7.24
C HIS A 9 3.64 4.98 6.41
N HIS A 10 4.72 4.43 6.95
CA HIS A 10 5.44 3.33 6.31
C HIS A 10 4.99 2.02 6.94
N VAL A 11 4.42 1.14 6.11
CA VAL A 11 3.97 -0.19 6.52
C VAL A 11 4.91 -1.21 5.92
N ARG A 12 5.65 -1.90 6.77
CA ARG A 12 6.54 -2.98 6.35
C ARG A 12 5.75 -4.28 6.25
N MET A 13 5.71 -4.84 5.05
CA MET A 13 5.14 -6.15 4.75
C MET A 13 6.27 -7.16 4.46
N ALA A 14 5.91 -8.42 4.25
CA ALA A 14 6.88 -9.48 3.97
C ALA A 14 7.62 -9.25 2.63
N ASP A 15 6.95 -8.66 1.65
CA ASP A 15 7.45 -8.44 0.30
C ASP A 15 8.13 -7.08 0.12
N ASP A 16 7.56 -6.01 0.67
CA ASP A 16 8.13 -4.66 0.56
C ASP A 16 7.64 -3.72 1.67
N THR A 17 8.13 -2.49 1.66
CA THR A 17 7.60 -1.37 2.44
C THR A 17 6.66 -0.54 1.58
N TYR A 18 5.46 -0.28 2.10
CA TYR A 18 4.43 0.51 1.46
C TYR A 18 4.27 1.86 2.17
N ARG A 19 3.99 2.91 1.41
CA ARG A 19 3.59 4.23 1.89
C ARG A 19 2.07 4.28 1.93
N VAL A 20 1.52 4.56 3.10
CA VAL A 20 0.09 4.73 3.34
C VAL A 20 -0.19 6.17 3.71
N TYR A 21 -1.09 6.80 2.98
CA TYR A 21 -1.56 8.17 3.18
C TYR A 21 -2.95 8.09 3.78
N ASP A 22 -3.10 8.57 5.00
CA ASP A 22 -4.39 8.53 5.70
C ASP A 22 -5.21 9.79 5.42
N HIS A 23 -6.38 9.61 4.82
CA HIS A 23 -7.34 10.71 4.70
C HIS A 23 -8.05 10.89 6.03
N LYS A 24 -7.77 11.97 6.75
CA LYS A 24 -8.40 12.21 8.06
C LYS A 24 -9.90 12.50 7.98
N THR A 25 -10.39 12.98 6.84
CA THR A 25 -11.77 13.44 6.64
C THR A 25 -12.66 12.40 5.94
N GLU A 26 -12.06 11.38 5.36
CA GLU A 26 -12.75 10.34 4.59
C GLU A 26 -12.31 8.98 5.13
N ASN A 27 -13.18 7.98 5.11
CA ASN A 27 -12.77 6.62 5.46
C ASN A 27 -11.99 5.98 4.30
N SER A 28 -10.93 6.62 3.84
CA SER A 28 -10.06 6.18 2.74
C SER A 28 -8.57 6.30 3.08
N LEU A 29 -7.79 5.43 2.45
CA LEU A 29 -6.34 5.36 2.57
C LEU A 29 -5.77 5.28 1.16
N MET A 30 -4.81 6.11 0.81
CA MET A 30 -4.03 5.87 -0.40
C MET A 30 -2.80 5.03 -0.07
N VAL A 31 -2.46 4.08 -0.92
CA VAL A 31 -1.31 3.19 -0.76
C VAL A 31 -0.47 3.21 -2.03
N ALA A 32 0.83 3.43 -1.86
CA ALA A 32 1.82 3.36 -2.91
C ALA A 32 3.03 2.52 -2.44
N PRO A 33 3.75 1.85 -3.35
CA PRO A 33 5.04 1.27 -3.02
C PRO A 33 6.02 2.38 -2.58
N SER A 34 6.94 2.03 -1.69
CA SER A 34 8.06 2.90 -1.35
C SER A 34 9.06 2.88 -2.49
N LEU A 35 9.44 4.06 -3.01
CA LEU A 35 10.44 4.19 -4.08
C LEU A 35 11.86 3.80 -3.62
N GLY A 36 12.07 3.55 -2.33
CA GLY A 36 13.38 3.48 -1.69
C GLY A 36 14.09 2.12 -1.75
N LYS A 37 13.43 1.04 -2.19
CA LYS A 37 14.06 -0.30 -2.24
C LYS A 37 14.01 -1.01 -3.58
N THR A 38 13.23 -0.50 -4.53
CA THR A 38 13.08 -1.11 -5.86
C THR A 38 14.25 -0.87 -6.82
N MET A 39 15.21 0.01 -6.52
CA MET A 39 16.38 0.20 -7.40
C MET A 39 17.54 -0.77 -7.14
N THR A 40 17.65 -1.39 -5.96
CA THR A 40 18.71 -2.39 -5.71
C THR A 40 18.38 -3.78 -6.25
N VAL A 41 17.12 -4.03 -6.65
CA VAL A 41 16.69 -5.33 -7.18
C VAL A 41 16.47 -5.31 -8.71
N GLY A 42 16.71 -4.18 -9.38
CA GLY A 42 16.57 -4.07 -10.84
C GLY A 42 17.52 -4.99 -11.64
N MET A 43 18.63 -5.44 -11.04
CA MET A 43 19.56 -6.39 -11.69
C MET A 43 19.37 -7.86 -11.27
N VAL A 44 18.59 -8.16 -10.22
CA VAL A 44 18.40 -9.55 -9.72
C VAL A 44 17.01 -10.10 -10.04
N GLN A 45 15.98 -9.25 -10.15
CA GLN A 45 14.58 -9.68 -10.28
C GLN A 45 14.15 -10.15 -11.68
N GLY A 46 14.94 -9.90 -12.73
CA GLY A 46 14.59 -10.31 -14.09
C GLY A 46 14.30 -11.81 -14.25
N ALA A 47 14.91 -12.65 -13.40
CA ALA A 47 14.74 -14.10 -13.43
C ALA A 47 13.81 -14.67 -12.34
N THR A 48 13.48 -13.91 -11.28
CA THR A 48 12.68 -14.41 -10.13
C THR A 48 11.24 -13.88 -10.09
N LEU A 49 10.93 -12.82 -10.85
CA LEU A 49 9.57 -12.25 -10.96
C LEU A 49 8.53 -13.21 -11.58
N GLY A 50 8.96 -14.28 -12.26
CA GLY A 50 8.06 -15.27 -12.85
C GLY A 50 7.49 -16.29 -11.85
N LEU A 51 8.09 -16.44 -10.66
CA LEU A 51 7.79 -17.58 -9.76
C LEU A 51 7.52 -17.20 -8.30
N ALA A 52 7.79 -15.97 -7.87
CA ALA A 52 7.57 -15.56 -6.49
C ALA A 52 6.39 -14.58 -6.36
N ASN A 53 5.33 -15.08 -5.72
CA ASN A 53 4.20 -14.34 -5.14
C ASN A 53 2.98 -14.15 -6.08
N SER A 54 2.06 -15.11 -5.99
CA SER A 54 0.75 -15.21 -6.68
C SER A 54 -0.24 -14.08 -6.37
N MET A 55 0.11 -13.14 -5.49
CA MET A 55 -0.73 -11.97 -5.19
C MET A 55 -0.54 -10.88 -6.23
N THR A 56 -1.66 -10.39 -6.79
CA THR A 56 -1.70 -9.21 -7.65
C THR A 56 -1.18 -7.97 -6.88
N PRO A 57 -0.61 -6.96 -7.56
CA PRO A 57 -0.13 -5.74 -6.90
C PRO A 57 -1.19 -5.07 -6.02
N GLU A 58 -2.45 -5.06 -6.49
CA GLU A 58 -3.59 -4.55 -5.72
C GLU A 58 -3.79 -5.32 -4.41
N ALA A 59 -3.76 -6.66 -4.44
CA ALA A 59 -3.96 -7.47 -3.24
C ALA A 59 -2.88 -7.21 -2.17
N ARG A 60 -1.64 -6.98 -2.60
CA ARG A 60 -0.53 -6.65 -1.69
C ARG A 60 -0.72 -5.27 -1.05
N MET A 61 -1.11 -4.27 -1.85
CA MET A 61 -1.41 -2.93 -1.34
C MET A 61 -2.64 -2.90 -0.43
N LYS A 62 -3.66 -3.71 -0.73
CA LYS A 62 -4.83 -3.91 0.15
C LYS A 62 -4.42 -4.51 1.49
N ALA A 63 -3.52 -5.49 1.49
CA ALA A 63 -3.00 -6.09 2.71
C ALA A 63 -2.21 -5.05 3.54
N ALA A 64 -1.40 -4.21 2.90
CA ALA A 64 -0.70 -3.11 3.56
C ALA A 64 -1.68 -2.07 4.16
N ALA A 65 -2.78 -1.75 3.47
CA ALA A 65 -3.83 -0.87 3.99
C ALA A 65 -4.50 -1.49 5.24
N GLN A 66 -4.84 -2.78 5.18
CA GLN A 66 -5.43 -3.49 6.32
C GLN A 66 -4.47 -3.53 7.52
N GLN A 67 -3.18 -3.78 7.27
CA GLN A 67 -2.15 -3.77 8.31
C GLN A 67 -1.99 -2.37 8.92
N HIS A 68 -2.10 -1.30 8.12
CA HIS A 68 -2.09 0.07 8.64
C HIS A 68 -3.24 0.32 9.62
N LEU A 69 -4.46 -0.12 9.27
CA LEU A 69 -5.62 0.00 10.16
C LEU A 69 -5.37 -0.75 11.47
N ALA A 70 -4.85 -1.99 11.42
CA ALA A 70 -4.48 -2.73 12.62
C ALA A 70 -3.44 -1.99 13.48
N ASN A 71 -2.38 -1.46 12.85
CA ASN A 71 -1.30 -0.74 13.54
C ASN A 71 -1.77 0.58 14.19
N THR A 72 -2.85 1.17 13.69
CA THR A 72 -3.42 2.44 14.20
C THR A 72 -4.56 2.22 15.19
N GLY A 73 -4.74 1.00 15.71
CA GLY A 73 -5.82 0.67 16.65
C GLY A 73 -7.21 0.55 16.00
N ARG A 74 -7.28 0.61 14.67
CA ARG A 74 -8.49 0.43 13.84
C ARG A 74 -8.63 -1.02 13.36
N SER A 75 -8.25 -2.00 14.19
CA SER A 75 -8.29 -3.43 13.84
C SER A 75 -9.69 -3.97 13.57
N GLY A 76 -10.73 -3.34 14.12
CA GLY A 76 -12.14 -3.62 13.79
C GLY A 76 -12.57 -3.14 12.40
N CYS A 77 -11.79 -2.25 11.78
CA CYS A 77 -12.10 -1.69 10.47
C CYS A 77 -11.61 -2.61 9.34
N ARG A 78 -12.38 -2.71 8.27
CA ARG A 78 -12.06 -3.56 7.10
C ARG A 78 -12.06 -2.75 5.82
N ILE A 79 -11.14 -3.08 4.91
CA ILE A 79 -11.14 -2.52 3.56
C ILE A 79 -12.39 -3.01 2.79
N ALA A 80 -13.27 -2.07 2.46
CA ALA A 80 -14.52 -2.32 1.74
C ALA A 80 -14.34 -2.29 0.21
N SER A 81 -13.48 -1.41 -0.31
CA SER A 81 -13.22 -1.31 -1.74
C SER A 81 -11.80 -0.80 -2.02
N GLY A 82 -11.28 -1.10 -3.21
CA GLY A 82 -10.03 -0.58 -3.74
C GLY A 82 -10.23 -0.03 -5.14
N GLN A 83 -9.58 1.09 -5.46
CA GLN A 83 -9.59 1.68 -6.78
C GLN A 83 -8.19 2.15 -7.16
N LEU A 84 -7.79 1.88 -8.40
CA LEU A 84 -6.55 2.45 -8.96
C LEU A 84 -6.76 3.94 -9.23
N LEU A 85 -6.04 4.82 -8.54
CA LEU A 85 -6.07 6.25 -8.82
C LEU A 85 -5.07 6.63 -9.92
N SER A 86 -3.86 6.11 -9.81
CA SER A 86 -2.77 6.29 -10.77
C SER A 86 -1.80 5.14 -10.57
N LYS A 87 -0.99 4.72 -11.56
CA LYS A 87 0.01 3.67 -11.29
C LYS A 87 1.24 4.31 -10.61
N PRO A 88 1.78 3.78 -9.49
CA PRO A 88 1.39 2.61 -8.68
C PRO A 88 0.67 2.98 -7.36
N LEU A 89 -0.32 3.88 -7.40
CA LEU A 89 -1.11 4.41 -6.30
C LEU A 89 -2.57 3.88 -6.33
N TYR A 90 -2.96 3.18 -5.26
CA TYR A 90 -4.34 2.73 -5.05
C TYR A 90 -4.98 3.51 -3.91
N GLU A 91 -6.26 3.78 -4.03
CA GLU A 91 -7.10 4.24 -2.92
C GLU A 91 -7.97 3.09 -2.41
N PHE A 92 -7.97 2.89 -1.10
CA PHE A 92 -8.78 1.91 -0.43
C PHE A 92 -9.74 2.59 0.52
N ARG A 93 -11.04 2.29 0.41
CA ARG A 93 -12.03 2.74 1.38
C ARG A 93 -12.21 1.68 2.44
N PHE A 94 -12.30 2.09 3.69
CA PHE A 94 -12.54 1.21 4.83
C PHE A 94 -13.86 1.51 5.51
N LYS A 95 -14.38 0.52 6.23
CA LYS A 95 -15.54 0.66 7.11
C LYS A 95 -15.18 0.16 8.50
N CYS A 96 -15.50 1.00 9.47
CA CYS A 96 -15.65 0.69 10.88
C CYS A 96 -17.16 0.87 11.16
#